data_AF-A0AAW2KMY1-F1
#
_entry.id   AF-A0AAW2KMY1-F1
#
_cell.length_a   1.000
_cell.length_b   1.000
_cell.length_c   1.000
_cell.angle_alpha   90.00
_cell.angle_beta   90.00
_cell.angle_gamma   90.00
#
_symmetry.space_group_name_H-M   'P 1'
#
loop_
_entity.id
_entity.type
_entity.pdbx_description
1 polymer ?
#
loop_
_entity_poly.entity_id
_entity_poly.type
_entity_poly.pdbx_seq_one_letter_code
_entity_poly.pdbx_strand_id
1 'polypeptide(L)'
;MGGGMEANKNRWIEDWSTARENLELNFRWTRRNLALVGIFGVAVPILVYKGIVKEFVVFLPHFLYDDIPWFSFYFIYLFRSGSGRALIE
;
A
#
# COMPACT_ATOMS: atom_id res chain seq x y z
N MET A 1 -24.66 -33.48 7.83
CA MET A 1 -23.34 -32.97 8.25
C MET A 1 -22.94 -33.77 9.48
N GLY A 2 -21.83 -34.52 9.42
CA GLY A 2 -21.43 -35.48 10.46
C GLY A 2 -21.08 -34.78 11.77
N GLY A 3 -22.06 -34.66 12.67
CA GLY A 3 -21.90 -34.18 14.04
C GLY A 3 -21.42 -35.33 14.92
N GLY A 4 -20.16 -35.31 15.30
CA GLY A 4 -19.57 -36.36 16.15
C GLY A 4 -18.19 -36.04 16.71
N MET A 5 -17.65 -34.85 16.48
CA MET A 5 -16.40 -34.38 17.08
C MET A 5 -16.62 -32.98 17.64
N GLU A 6 -17.49 -32.87 18.64
CA GLU A 6 -17.64 -31.61 19.38
C GLU A 6 -16.47 -31.51 20.35
N ALA A 7 -15.48 -30.68 20.03
CA ALA A 7 -14.51 -30.24 21.01
C ALA A 7 -15.25 -29.56 22.18
N ASN A 8 -14.77 -29.74 23.41
CA ASN A 8 -15.34 -29.08 24.59
C ASN A 8 -15.37 -27.57 24.37
N LYS A 9 -16.55 -27.00 24.10
CA LYS A 9 -16.70 -25.58 23.81
C LYS A 9 -16.40 -24.77 25.06
N ASN A 10 -15.35 -23.96 24.97
CA ASN A 10 -15.02 -23.01 26.01
C ASN A 10 -15.73 -21.69 25.71
N ARG A 11 -16.70 -21.32 26.55
CA ARG A 11 -17.46 -20.08 26.43
C ARG A 11 -16.58 -18.84 26.23
N TRP A 12 -15.46 -18.74 26.95
CA TRP A 12 -14.58 -17.57 26.84
C TRP A 12 -13.88 -17.49 25.48
N ILE A 13 -13.59 -18.63 24.85
CA ILE A 13 -12.95 -18.69 23.53
C ILE A 13 -13.98 -18.37 22.44
N GLU A 14 -15.18 -18.92 22.55
CA GLU A 14 -16.27 -18.66 21.59
C GLU A 14 -16.71 -17.19 21.63
N ASP A 15 -16.88 -16.62 22.83
CA ASP A 15 -17.25 -15.20 23.01
C ASP A 15 -16.13 -14.28 22.47
N TRP A 16 -14.86 -14.64 22.69
CA TRP A 16 -13.73 -13.87 22.17
C TRP A 16 -13.61 -13.97 20.64
N SER A 17 -13.77 -15.15 20.05
CA SER A 17 -13.77 -15.33 18.59
C SER A 17 -14.90 -14.52 17.97
N THR A 18 -16.11 -14.64 18.52
CA THR A 18 -17.30 -13.92 18.07
C THR A 18 -17.09 -12.40 18.13
N ALA A 19 -16.47 -11.88 19.20
CA ALA A 19 -16.19 -10.46 19.33
C ALA A 19 -15.16 -9.96 18.29
N ARG A 20 -14.19 -10.79 17.89
CA ARG A 20 -13.19 -10.44 16.88
C ARG A 20 -13.74 -10.49 15.47
N GLU A 21 -14.58 -11.47 15.19
CA GLU A 21 -15.24 -11.64 13.89
C GLU A 21 -16.24 -10.53 13.60
N ASN A 22 -16.79 -9.87 14.63
CA ASN A 22 -17.78 -8.80 14.50
C ASN A 22 -17.24 -7.43 14.95
N LEU A 23 -15.92 -7.23 14.87
CA LEU A 23 -15.27 -5.98 15.31
C LEU A 23 -15.73 -4.78 14.49
N GLU A 24 -16.04 -4.98 13.21
CA GLU A 24 -16.53 -3.96 12.28
C GLU A 24 -17.90 -3.41 12.67
N LEU A 25 -18.77 -4.23 13.29
CA LEU A 25 -20.08 -3.77 13.77
C LEU A 25 -19.95 -2.76 14.92
N ASN A 26 -18.87 -2.87 15.69
CA ASN A 26 -18.58 -2.00 16.83
C ASN A 26 -17.68 -0.81 16.46
N PHE A 27 -17.20 -0.76 15.21
CA PHE A 27 -16.29 0.28 14.78
C PHE A 27 -17.01 1.64 14.67
N ARG A 28 -16.35 2.69 15.15
CA ARG A 28 -16.87 4.07 15.12
C ARG A 28 -15.81 5.04 14.65
N TRP A 29 -16.21 5.99 13.82
CA TRP A 29 -15.35 7.11 13.42
C TRP A 29 -15.22 8.13 14.55
N THR A 30 -14.24 7.88 15.41
CA THR A 30 -13.81 8.81 16.45
C THR A 30 -12.53 9.52 16.01
N ARG A 31 -12.22 10.66 16.63
CA ARG A 31 -10.97 11.40 16.34
C ARG A 31 -9.72 10.53 16.53
N ARG A 32 -9.72 9.67 17.55
CA ARG A 32 -8.63 8.72 17.81
C ARG A 32 -8.53 7.67 16.70
N ASN A 33 -9.65 7.07 16.28
CA ASN A 33 -9.65 6.05 15.24
C ASN A 33 -9.26 6.64 13.88
N LEU A 34 -9.69 7.87 13.59
CA LEU A 34 -9.30 8.58 12.37
C LEU A 34 -7.79 8.88 12.35
N ALA A 35 -7.22 9.28 13.49
CA ALA A 35 -5.77 9.47 13.61
C ALA A 35 -5.01 8.15 13.41
N LEU A 36 -5.49 7.04 13.98
CA LEU A 36 -4.88 5.72 13.81
C LEU A 36 -4.92 5.25 12.35
N VAL A 37 -6.07 5.40 11.68
CA VAL A 37 -6.22 5.08 10.26
C VAL A 37 -5.31 5.96 9.40
N GLY A 38 -5.18 7.26 9.71
CA GLY A 38 -4.28 8.15 8.97
C GLY A 38 -2.80 7.78 9.15
N ILE A 39 -2.37 7.48 10.37
CA ILE A 39 -0.97 7.13 10.65
C ILE A 39 -0.63 5.78 10.00
N PHE A 40 -1.38 4.73 10.32
CA PHE A 40 -1.04 3.37 9.88
C PHE A 40 -1.51 3.06 8.46
N GLY A 41 -2.61 3.65 8.00
CA GLY A 41 -3.14 3.43 6.65
C GLY A 41 -2.48 4.30 5.58
N VAL A 42 -1.91 5.46 5.95
CA VAL A 42 -1.36 6.42 4.97
C VAL A 42 0.08 6.80 5.29
N ALA A 43 0.35 7.36 6.47
CA ALA A 43 1.65 7.94 6.77
C ALA A 43 2.78 6.89 6.77
N VAL A 44 2.58 5.77 7.47
CA VAL A 44 3.60 4.70 7.57
C VAL A 44 3.92 4.08 6.20
N PRO A 45 2.95 3.64 5.37
CA PRO A 45 3.26 3.10 4.04
C PRO A 45 4.02 4.08 3.15
N ILE A 46 3.66 5.36 3.15
CA ILE A 46 4.33 6.38 2.34
C ILE A 46 5.77 6.62 2.82
N LEU A 47 5.97 6.72 4.13
CA LEU A 47 7.30 6.92 4.71
C LEU A 47 8.21 5.73 4.47
N VAL A 48 7.69 4.51 4.60
CA VAL A 48 8.43 3.27 4.30
C VAL A 48 8.80 3.23 2.82
N TYR A 49 7.84 3.50 1.91
CA TYR A 49 8.12 3.55 0.47
C TYR A 49 9.20 4.58 0.13
N LYS A 50 9.07 5.81 0.65
CA LYS A 50 10.07 6.87 0.43
C LYS A 50 11.44 6.51 1.01
N GLY A 51 11.49 5.91 2.19
CA GLY A 51 12.73 5.45 2.82
C GLY A 51 13.45 4.41 1.96
N ILE A 52 12.71 3.36 1.56
CA ILE A 52 13.21 2.32 0.66
C ILE A 52 13.68 2.92 -0.66
N VAL A 53 12.84 3.67 -1.38
CA VAL A 53 13.21 4.26 -2.68
C VAL A 53 14.44 5.14 -2.56
N LYS A 54 14.55 5.95 -1.50
CA LYS A 54 15.75 6.75 -1.27
C LYS A 54 16.99 5.87 -1.10
N GLU A 55 16.90 4.77 -0.35
CA GLU A 55 18.03 3.84 -0.17
C GLU A 55 18.41 3.11 -1.46
N PHE A 56 17.45 2.74 -2.30
CA PHE A 56 17.68 1.97 -3.52
C PHE A 56 18.01 2.83 -4.77
N VAL A 57 17.55 4.10 -4.84
CA VAL A 57 17.80 5.01 -5.98
C VAL A 57 19.10 5.81 -5.83
N VAL A 58 19.71 5.82 -4.63
CA VAL A 58 21.01 6.49 -4.35
C VAL A 58 22.20 5.90 -5.16
N PHE A 59 22.02 4.79 -5.88
CA PHE A 59 23.03 4.31 -6.83
C PHE A 59 23.13 5.17 -8.12
N LEU A 60 22.16 6.07 -8.38
CA LEU A 60 22.22 7.06 -9.47
C LEU A 60 22.04 8.47 -8.89
N PRO A 61 22.76 9.48 -9.39
CA PRO A 61 22.78 10.81 -8.78
C PRO A 61 21.37 11.43 -8.71
N HIS A 62 20.97 11.74 -7.48
CA HIS A 62 19.65 12.19 -7.01
C HIS A 62 19.17 13.55 -7.59
N PHE A 63 20.00 14.26 -8.35
CA PHE A 63 19.72 15.64 -8.77
C PHE A 63 18.68 15.75 -9.91
N LEU A 64 18.27 14.65 -10.53
CA LEU A 64 17.38 14.68 -11.72
C LEU A 64 16.02 14.00 -11.55
N TYR A 65 15.72 13.41 -10.38
CA TYR A 65 14.56 12.51 -10.24
C TYR A 65 13.41 13.04 -9.38
N ASP A 66 13.61 14.09 -8.58
CA ASP A 66 12.60 14.53 -7.61
C ASP A 66 11.48 15.40 -8.21
N ASP A 67 11.74 16.07 -9.35
CA ASP A 67 10.78 17.03 -9.94
C ASP A 67 10.03 16.49 -11.18
N ILE A 68 10.28 15.24 -11.56
CA ILE A 68 9.74 14.67 -12.80
C ILE A 68 8.62 13.68 -12.45
N PRO A 69 7.34 13.99 -12.74
CA PRO A 69 6.25 13.03 -12.60
C PRO A 69 6.58 11.76 -13.37
N TRP A 70 6.27 10.59 -12.82
CA TRP A 70 6.50 9.29 -13.46
C TRP A 70 5.92 9.18 -14.89
N PHE A 71 4.94 10.03 -15.23
CA PHE A 71 4.41 10.20 -16.60
C PHE A 71 5.39 10.80 -17.61
N SER A 72 6.37 11.60 -17.15
CA SER A 72 7.28 12.34 -18.01
C SER A 72 8.36 11.43 -18.63
N PHE A 73 8.78 10.37 -17.93
CA PHE A 73 9.66 9.35 -18.53
C PHE A 73 8.97 8.63 -19.70
N TYR A 74 7.66 8.40 -19.60
CA TYR A 74 6.86 7.84 -20.69
C TYR A 74 6.77 8.80 -21.88
N PHE A 75 6.59 10.09 -21.63
CA PHE A 75 6.59 11.13 -22.67
C PHE A 75 7.96 11.26 -23.36
N ILE A 76 9.06 11.25 -22.60
CA ILE A 76 10.42 11.32 -23.16
C ILE A 76 10.71 10.07 -24.00
N TYR A 77 10.31 8.88 -23.56
CA TYR A 77 10.48 7.64 -24.34
C TYR A 77 9.64 7.64 -25.62
N LEU A 78 8.40 8.13 -25.55
CA LEU A 78 7.49 8.26 -26.69
C LEU A 78 7.99 9.29 -27.73
N PHE A 79 8.49 10.44 -27.28
CA PHE A 79 9.06 11.46 -28.17
C PHE A 79 10.44 11.08 -28.72
N ARG A 80 11.27 10.35 -27.96
CA ARG A 80 12.55 9.80 -28.43
C ARG A 80 12.36 8.71 -29.49
N SER A 81 11.28 7.93 -29.40
CA SER A 81 10.93 6.90 -30.39
C SER A 81 10.21 7.47 -31.63
N GLY A 82 9.82 8.75 -31.63
CA GLY A 82 8.98 9.37 -32.67
C GLY A 82 9.71 10.21 -33.72
N SER A 83 11.04 10.34 -33.66
CA SER A 83 11.80 11.19 -34.60
C SER A 83 13.10 10.52 -35.05
N GLY A 84 12.98 9.54 -35.95
CA GLY A 84 14.17 8.84 -36.47
C GLY A 84 13.95 7.91 -37.66
N ARG A 85 12.84 8.03 -38.41
CA ARG A 85 12.63 7.30 -39.68
C ARG A 85 11.98 8.17 -40.75
N ALA A 86 12.57 9.34 -40.97
CA ALA A 86 12.41 10.08 -42.22
C ALA A 86 13.83 10.46 -42.67
N LEU A 87 14.21 10.01 -43.86
CA LEU A 87 15.51 10.20 -44.54
C LEU A 87 16.61 9.19 -44.16
N ILE A 88 16.56 8.01 -44.79
CA ILE A 88 17.60 7.34 -45.58
C ILE A 88 17.18 5.86 -45.68
N GLU A 89 16.41 5.58 -46.73
CA GLU A 89 16.33 4.38 -47.59
C GLU A 89 14.99 4.36 -48.33
#